data_AF-A0A944PGR8-F1
#
_entry.id   AF-A0A944PGR8-F1
#
_cell.length_a   1.000
_cell.length_b   1.000
_cell.length_c   1.000
_cell.angle_alpha   90.00
_cell.angle_beta   90.00
_cell.angle_gamma   90.00
#
_symmetry.space_group_name_H-M   'P 1'
#
loop_
_entity.id
_entity.type
_entity.pdbx_description
1 polymer ?
#
loop_
_entity_poly.entity_id
_entity_poly.type
_entity_poly.pdbx_seq_one_letter_code
_entity_poly.pdbx_strand_id
1 'polypeptide(L)' 'PYTRALVGSLPDMDTDRSGPLTTIPGRQPAPGDVGDGCAFADRCAFATGRCAIRPKLLARTEEHSVACWEVL' A
#
# COMPACT_ATOMS: atom_id res chain seq x y z
N PRO A 1 4.70 -0.36 -1.61
CA PRO A 1 3.54 -0.84 -2.41
C PRO A 1 2.28 0.04 -2.31
N TYR A 2 1.78 0.27 -1.09
CA TYR A 2 0.54 1.03 -0.85
C TYR A 2 0.54 2.43 -1.49
N THR A 3 1.54 3.26 -1.20
CA THR A 3 1.65 4.62 -1.75
C THR A 3 1.69 4.63 -3.27
N ARG A 4 2.44 3.70 -3.89
CA ARG A 4 2.48 3.55 -5.36
C ARG A 4 1.09 3.23 -5.93
N ALA A 5 0.36 2.34 -5.27
CA ALA A 5 -0.99 1.97 -5.69
C ALA A 5 -2.00 3.12 -5.51
N LEU A 6 -1.88 3.92 -4.44
CA LEU A 6 -2.69 5.12 -4.24
C LEU A 6 -2.44 6.15 -5.34
N VAL A 7 -1.18 6.50 -5.59
CA VAL A 7 -0.80 7.46 -6.63
C VAL A 7 -1.26 6.98 -8.00
N GLY A 8 -1.10 5.69 -8.31
CA GLY A 8 -1.57 5.11 -9.56
C GLY A 8 -3.11 4.99 -9.70
N SER A 9 -3.86 5.22 -8.61
CA SER A 9 -5.33 5.30 -8.65
C SER A 9 -5.83 6.74 -8.86
N LEU A 10 -4.93 7.74 -8.89
CA LEU A 10 -5.29 9.12 -9.18
C LEU A 10 -5.40 9.33 -10.69
N PRO A 11 -6.52 9.84 -11.21
CA PRO A 11 -6.61 10.26 -12.60
C PRO A 11 -5.76 11.50 -12.84
N ASP A 12 -5.18 11.60 -14.03
CA ASP A 12 -4.48 12.77 -14.56
C ASP A 12 -5.24 13.39 -15.75
N MET A 13 -4.60 14.33 -16.45
CA MET A 13 -5.22 15.02 -17.60
C MET A 13 -5.43 14.12 -18.82
N ASP A 14 -4.63 13.05 -18.95
CA ASP A 14 -4.67 12.13 -20.08
C ASP A 14 -5.51 10.87 -19.79
N THR A 15 -6.00 10.73 -18.55
CA THR A 15 -6.83 9.60 -18.12
C THR A 15 -8.16 9.58 -18.87
N ASP A 16 -8.42 8.50 -19.62
CA ASP A 16 -9.70 8.24 -20.27
C ASP A 16 -10.81 8.12 -19.23
N ARG A 17 -11.76 9.07 -19.27
CA ARG A 17 -12.89 9.14 -18.33
C ARG A 17 -14.08 8.30 -18.75
N SER A 18 -14.04 7.67 -19.93
CA SER A 18 -15.11 6.80 -20.40
C SER A 18 -15.05 5.40 -19.76
N GLY A 19 -13.88 5.01 -19.24
CA GLY A 19 -13.66 3.75 -18.55
C GLY A 19 -13.61 3.87 -17.02
N PRO A 20 -13.64 2.74 -16.29
CA PRO A 20 -13.44 2.73 -14.85
C PRO A 20 -12.00 3.11 -14.49
N LEU A 21 -11.82 3.85 -13.39
CA LEU A 21 -10.51 4.18 -12.87
C LEU A 21 -9.79 2.93 -12.34
N THR A 22 -8.46 2.95 -12.42
CA THR A 22 -7.63 1.97 -11.71
C THR A 22 -7.89 2.08 -10.22
N THR A 23 -8.17 0.95 -9.57
CA THR A 23 -8.43 0.89 -8.13
C THR A 23 -7.51 -0.11 -7.45
N ILE A 24 -7.30 0.08 -6.15
CA ILE A 24 -6.66 -0.93 -5.30
C ILE A 24 -7.71 -1.98 -4.96
N PRO A 25 -7.53 -3.26 -5.36
CA PRO A 25 -8.52 -4.30 -5.10
C PRO A 25 -8.65 -4.61 -3.60
N GLY A 26 -9.80 -5.15 -3.21
CA GLY A 26 -10.12 -5.50 -1.83
C GLY A 26 -10.59 -4.29 -1.00
N ARG A 27 -10.79 -4.52 0.30
CA ARG A 27 -11.32 -3.51 1.24
C ARG A 27 -10.31 -3.19 2.33
N GLN A 28 -10.27 -1.95 2.80
CA GLN A 28 -9.50 -1.62 3.99
C GLN A 28 -10.04 -2.37 5.22
N PRO A 29 -9.18 -2.93 6.08
CA PRO A 29 -9.61 -3.49 7.36
C PRO A 29 -10.28 -2.41 8.22
N ALA A 30 -11.22 -2.82 9.08
CA ALA A 30 -11.82 -1.87 10.01
C ALA A 30 -10.78 -1.39 11.05
N PRO A 31 -10.96 -0.19 11.63
CA PRO A 31 -10.15 0.23 12.75
C PRO A 31 -10.22 -0.81 13.88
N GLY A 32 -9.07 -1.34 14.31
CA GLY A 32 -8.98 -2.39 15.34
C GLY A 32 -8.77 -3.81 14.80
N ASP A 33 -9.12 -4.08 13.54
CA ASP A 33 -8.95 -5.41 12.91
C ASP A 33 -7.58 -5.58 12.24
N VAL A 34 -6.80 -4.50 12.20
CA VAL A 34 -5.39 -4.55 11.80
C VAL A 34 -4.62 -5.24 12.92
N GLY A 35 -4.46 -6.55 12.82
CA GLY A 35 -3.62 -7.34 13.72
C GLY A 35 -2.15 -6.89 13.73
N ASP A 36 -1.26 -7.72 14.26
CA ASP A 36 0.14 -7.34 14.53
C ASP A 36 1.00 -7.13 13.27
N GLY A 37 0.45 -7.43 12.10
CA GLY A 37 1.13 -7.36 10.81
C GLY A 37 1.02 -6.01 10.08
N CYS A 38 1.27 -6.08 8.78
CA CYS A 38 1.07 -4.98 7.85
C CYS A 38 -0.41 -4.87 7.46
N ALA A 39 -1.02 -3.71 7.73
CA ALA A 39 -2.42 -3.41 7.40
C ALA A 39 -2.77 -3.50 5.90
N PHE A 40 -1.75 -3.51 5.04
CA PHE A 40 -1.90 -3.58 3.59
C PHE A 40 -1.65 -4.97 3.02
N ALA A 41 -1.25 -5.96 3.85
CA ALA A 41 -0.81 -7.27 3.38
C ALA A 41 -1.82 -7.96 2.44
N ASP A 42 -3.11 -8.01 2.82
CA ASP A 42 -4.16 -8.69 2.06
C ASP A 42 -4.43 -8.08 0.67
N ARG A 43 -4.01 -6.83 0.46
CA ARG A 43 -4.18 -6.08 -0.81
C ARG A 43 -2.85 -5.82 -1.52
N CYS A 44 -1.74 -6.30 -0.97
CA CYS A 44 -0.40 -6.01 -1.47
C CYS A 44 0.05 -7.09 -2.46
N ALA A 45 0.28 -6.71 -3.72
CA ALA A 45 0.83 -7.62 -4.73
C ALA A 45 2.24 -8.16 -4.42
N PHE A 46 2.92 -7.60 -3.41
CA PHE A 46 4.25 -7.99 -2.95
C PHE A 46 4.22 -8.62 -1.55
N ALA A 47 3.05 -9.05 -1.06
CA ALA A 47 2.94 -9.65 0.27
C ALA A 47 3.75 -10.94 0.37
N THR A 48 4.56 -11.06 1.42
CA THR A 48 5.27 -12.28 1.79
C THR A 48 4.90 -12.68 3.21
N GLY A 49 5.29 -13.88 3.67
CA GLY A 49 5.02 -14.34 5.03
C GLY A 49 5.55 -13.41 6.13
N ARG A 50 6.57 -12.59 5.83
CA ARG A 50 7.12 -11.59 6.77
C ARG A 50 6.12 -10.51 7.12
N CYS A 51 5.17 -10.21 6.24
CA CYS A 51 4.14 -9.18 6.43
C CYS A 51 3.15 -9.50 7.56
N ALA A 52 3.14 -10.73 8.07
CA ALA A 52 2.39 -11.11 9.27
C ALA A 52 2.91 -10.39 10.53
N ILE A 53 4.14 -9.86 10.50
CA ILE A 53 4.71 -9.03 11.56
C ILE A 53 4.93 -7.62 11.02
N ARG A 54 4.59 -6.58 11.79
CA ARG A 54 4.80 -5.19 11.39
C ARG A 54 6.29 -4.88 11.20
N PRO A 55 6.71 -4.38 10.03
CA PRO A 55 8.08 -3.94 9.81
C PRO A 55 8.42 -2.72 10.67
N LYS A 56 9.69 -2.58 11.04
CA LYS A 56 10.19 -1.34 11.65
C LYS A 56 10.05 -0.18 10.67
N LEU A 57 9.80 1.01 11.21
CA LEU A 57 9.90 2.24 10.44
C LEU A 57 11.38 2.51 10.13
N LEU A 58 11.71 2.62 8.85
CA LEU A 58 13.06 2.86 8.35
C LEU A 58 13.10 4.18 7.59
N ALA A 59 14.04 5.06 7.93
CA ALA A 59 14.31 6.25 7.13
C ALA A 59 14.89 5.84 5.76
N ARG A 60 14.43 6.52 4.71
CA ARG A 60 14.91 6.37 3.32
C ARG A 60 15.61 7.64 2.84
N THR A 61 15.12 8.79 3.28
CA THR A 61 15.80 10.10 3.22
C THR A 61 15.61 10.79 4.58
N GLU A 62 16.07 12.04 4.72
CA GLU A 62 15.84 12.82 5.94
C GLU A 62 14.34 13.11 6.17
N GLU A 63 13.55 13.19 5.11
CA GLU A 63 12.12 13.55 5.13
C GLU A 63 11.19 12.33 4.93
N HIS A 64 11.71 11.23 4.39
CA HIS A 64 10.91 10.07 4.03
C HIS A 64 11.26 8.85 4.86
N SER A 65 10.23 8.22 5.43
CA SER A 65 10.34 6.96 6.15
C SER A 65 9.34 5.94 5.60
N VAL A 66 9.67 4.66 5.74
CA VAL A 66 8.82 3.57 5.26
C VAL A 66 8.81 2.41 6.24
N ALA A 67 7.64 1.81 6.44
CA ALA A 67 7.47 0.57 7.18
C ALA A 67 6.98 -0.51 6.19
N CYS A 68 7.92 -1.18 5.54
CA CYS A 68 7.65 -2.23 4.56
C CYS A 68 8.80 -3.24 4.55
N TRP A 69 8.51 -4.53 4.38
CA TRP A 69 9.54 -5.56 4.25
C TRP A 69 10.14 -5.61 2.85
N GLU A 70 9.31 -5.39 1.83
CA GLU A 70 9.70 -5.37 0.43
C GLU A 70 9.91 -3.93 -0.05
N VAL A 71 10.93 -3.26 0.49
CA VAL A 71 11.28 -1.91 0.03
C VAL A 71 12.25 -2.02 -1.14
N LEU A 72 11.69 -1.87 -2.33
CA LEU A 72 12.40 -1.54 -3.56
C LEU A 72 12.64 -0.04 -3.61
#